data_AF-A0A2E9LIB8-F1
#
_entry.id   AF-A0A2E9LIB8-F1
#
_cell.length_a   1.000
_cell.length_b   1.000
_cell.length_c   1.000
_cell.angle_alpha   90.00
_cell.angle_beta   90.00
_cell.angle_gamma   90.00
#
_symmetry.space_group_name_H-M   'P 1'
#
loop_
_entity.id
_entity.type
_entity.pdbx_description
1 polymer ?
#
loop_
_entity_poly.entity_id
_entity_poly.type
_entity_poly.pdbx_seq_one_letter_code
_entity_poly.pdbx_strand_id
1 'polypeptide(L)'
;MRDLAYRLHQTGQVHFAAGFSPTEDTQGSFGQFLPSSAIHEDYDEGVVSDIMRAQKKQWRRGHGSNMVLFMDDIMYNKSVLKTKVIRELFLNGRHRHVGLVLAAQYCMDLGPELRSNLDVVICCRESIKSNREKLYKNFFGLFGTYEEFSRTMDATTSNYECLVLINNVASNDISKCIFWYKADPNVPQFRIGCDRFWRLHRSYMVEEGEAAECNTIRETGQTIGGAAQTVAEVSKDDEDLF
;
A
#
# COMPACT_ATOMS: atom_id res chain seq x y z
N MET A 1 -7.61 -2.63 -4.46
CA MET A 1 -6.41 -2.00 -3.86
C MET A 1 -6.35 -0.48 -4.12
N ARG A 2 -6.59 -0.02 -5.36
CA ARG A 2 -6.61 1.42 -5.74
C ARG A 2 -7.47 2.32 -4.84
N ASP A 3 -8.72 1.93 -4.57
CA ASP A 3 -9.62 2.69 -3.70
C ASP A 3 -9.06 2.85 -2.27
N LEU A 4 -8.51 1.78 -1.69
CA LEU A 4 -7.83 1.85 -0.39
C LEU A 4 -6.60 2.76 -0.44
N ALA A 5 -5.81 2.71 -1.51
CA ALA A 5 -4.68 3.61 -1.70
C ALA A 5 -5.12 5.08 -1.78
N TYR A 6 -6.28 5.35 -2.40
CA TYR A 6 -6.87 6.69 -2.42
C TYR A 6 -7.30 7.15 -1.03
N ARG A 7 -7.96 6.30 -0.24
CA ARG A 7 -8.29 6.60 1.16
C ARG A 7 -7.05 6.90 2.00
N LEU A 8 -5.99 6.11 1.81
CA LEU A 8 -4.70 6.33 2.48
C LEU A 8 -4.06 7.66 2.04
N HIS A 9 -4.12 8.00 0.76
CA HIS A 9 -3.66 9.29 0.24
C HIS A 9 -4.42 10.46 0.89
N GLN A 10 -5.74 10.37 1.01
CA GLN A 10 -6.58 11.42 1.62
C GLN A 10 -6.23 11.72 3.09
N THR A 11 -5.60 10.78 3.80
CA THR A 11 -5.13 11.04 5.17
C THR A 11 -4.03 12.11 5.23
N GLY A 12 -3.30 12.33 4.13
CA GLY A 12 -2.13 13.21 4.08
C GLY A 12 -0.92 12.68 4.87
N GLN A 13 -0.99 11.47 5.43
CA GLN A 13 0.05 10.93 6.29
C GLN A 13 1.09 10.08 5.52
N VAL A 14 0.74 9.57 4.34
CA VAL A 14 1.62 8.71 3.53
C VAL A 14 2.60 9.56 2.74
N HIS A 15 3.89 9.39 3.04
CA HIS A 15 4.96 10.13 2.37
C HIS A 15 5.56 9.34 1.21
N PHE A 16 5.64 8.01 1.33
CA PHE A 16 6.16 7.14 0.28
C PHE A 16 5.33 5.86 0.20
N ALA A 17 5.24 5.28 -0.98
CA ALA A 17 4.63 3.98 -1.15
C ALA A 17 5.32 3.19 -2.26
N ALA A 18 5.33 1.87 -2.13
CA ALA A 18 5.85 0.94 -3.12
C ALA A 18 4.88 -0.22 -3.31
N GLY A 19 4.83 -0.75 -4.53
CA GLY A 19 3.96 -1.85 -4.93
C GLY A 19 4.78 -3.06 -5.36
N PHE A 20 4.37 -4.26 -4.91
CA PHE A 20 4.95 -5.53 -5.31
C PHE A 20 3.82 -6.40 -5.85
N SER A 21 3.90 -6.82 -7.12
CA SER A 21 2.92 -7.72 -7.70
C SER A 21 3.45 -8.44 -8.95
N PRO A 22 3.33 -9.78 -9.01
CA PRO A 22 3.62 -10.56 -10.22
C PRO A 22 2.54 -10.42 -11.31
N THR A 23 1.43 -9.76 -11.03
CA THR A 23 0.32 -9.61 -11.97
C THR A 23 0.43 -8.31 -12.76
N GLU A 24 0.55 -8.40 -14.08
CA GLU A 24 0.64 -7.24 -14.98
C GLU A 24 -0.54 -6.27 -14.82
N ASP A 25 -1.77 -6.79 -14.70
CA ASP A 25 -2.97 -5.97 -14.49
C ASP A 25 -2.87 -5.13 -13.20
N THR A 26 -2.33 -5.72 -12.12
CA THR A 26 -2.12 -5.01 -10.86
C THR A 26 -0.99 -4.00 -10.97
N GLN A 27 0.09 -4.32 -11.68
CA GLN A 27 1.16 -3.35 -11.96
C GLN A 27 0.64 -2.16 -12.77
N GLY A 28 -0.20 -2.39 -13.78
CA GLY A 28 -0.87 -1.32 -14.53
C GLY A 28 -1.79 -0.48 -13.64
N SER A 29 -2.50 -1.11 -12.70
CA SER A 29 -3.29 -0.41 -11.68
C SER A 29 -2.42 0.44 -10.74
N PHE A 30 -1.27 -0.08 -10.32
CA PHE A 30 -0.27 0.62 -9.51
C PHE A 30 0.31 1.83 -10.25
N GLY A 31 0.61 1.69 -11.54
CA GLY A 31 1.13 2.78 -12.37
C GLY A 31 0.24 4.03 -12.43
N GLN A 32 -1.05 3.91 -12.09
CA GLN A 32 -1.96 5.05 -12.03
C GLN A 32 -1.71 5.97 -10.83
N PHE A 33 -1.11 5.46 -9.75
CA PHE A 33 -0.96 6.22 -8.49
C PHE A 33 0.40 6.07 -7.81
N LEU A 34 1.28 5.16 -8.26
CA LEU A 34 2.66 4.98 -7.82
C LEU A 34 3.64 5.36 -8.94
N PRO A 35 4.83 5.88 -8.63
CA PRO A 35 5.89 6.06 -9.62
C PRO A 35 6.37 4.69 -10.10
N SER A 36 6.70 4.54 -11.39
CA SER A 36 7.10 3.23 -11.94
C SER A 36 8.36 2.67 -11.27
N SER A 37 9.26 3.52 -10.77
CA SER A 37 10.44 3.10 -10.02
C SER A 37 10.14 2.50 -8.65
N ALA A 38 8.89 2.59 -8.17
CA ALA A 38 8.44 1.99 -6.91
C ALA A 38 7.49 0.81 -7.14
N ILE A 39 7.37 0.34 -8.38
CA ILE A 39 6.60 -0.85 -8.75
C ILE A 39 7.59 -1.97 -9.05
N HIS A 40 7.43 -3.08 -8.34
CA HIS A 40 8.28 -4.25 -8.45
C HIS A 40 7.46 -5.44 -8.95
N GLU A 41 8.04 -6.18 -9.90
CA GLU A 41 7.39 -7.34 -10.53
C GLU A 41 7.23 -8.52 -9.58
N ASP A 42 8.08 -8.69 -8.59
CA ASP A 42 7.94 -9.76 -7.59
C ASP A 42 8.43 -9.28 -6.23
N TYR A 43 8.18 -10.09 -5.19
CA TYR A 43 8.74 -9.89 -3.88
C TYR A 43 10.27 -10.01 -3.89
N ASP A 44 10.94 -8.91 -3.57
CA ASP A 44 12.39 -8.86 -3.36
C ASP A 44 12.69 -8.62 -1.87
N GLU A 45 13.26 -9.64 -1.20
CA GLU A 45 13.65 -9.57 0.20
C GLU A 45 14.72 -8.50 0.46
N GLY A 46 15.63 -8.29 -0.49
CA GLY A 46 16.67 -7.27 -0.43
C GLY A 46 16.09 -5.87 -0.40
N VAL A 47 15.16 -5.57 -1.33
CA VAL A 47 14.48 -4.27 -1.40
C VAL A 47 13.71 -3.99 -0.11
N VAL A 48 12.91 -4.94 0.39
CA VAL A 48 12.14 -4.74 1.63
C VAL A 48 13.07 -4.59 2.85
N SER A 49 14.16 -5.33 2.90
CA SER A 49 15.19 -5.20 3.95
C SER A 49 15.87 -3.82 3.93
N ASP A 50 16.22 -3.31 2.76
CA ASP A 50 16.82 -1.99 2.58
C ASP A 50 15.87 -0.87 2.98
N ILE A 51 14.60 -0.97 2.58
CA ILE A 51 13.54 -0.05 3.00
C ILE A 51 13.42 -0.02 4.53
N MET A 52 13.36 -1.19 5.18
CA MET A 52 13.24 -1.30 6.63
C MET A 52 14.45 -0.71 7.37
N ARG A 53 15.64 -0.90 6.82
CA ARG A 53 16.90 -0.33 7.34
C ARG A 53 16.97 1.19 7.14
N ALA A 54 16.57 1.68 5.97
CA ALA A 54 16.50 3.10 5.67
C ALA A 54 15.52 3.82 6.60
N GLN A 55 14.32 3.26 6.79
CA GLN A 55 13.32 3.77 7.74
C GLN A 55 13.86 3.85 9.16
N LYS A 56 14.53 2.79 9.63
CA LYS A 56 15.16 2.78 10.96
C LYS A 56 16.21 3.89 11.12
N LYS A 57 17.01 4.17 10.07
CA LYS A 57 18.02 5.24 10.08
C LYS A 57 17.37 6.63 10.08
N GLN A 58 16.31 6.85 9.29
CA GLN A 58 15.61 8.13 9.21
C GLN A 58 14.90 8.49 10.52
N TRP A 59 14.20 7.52 11.14
CA TRP A 59 13.54 7.76 12.42
C TRP A 59 14.51 8.06 13.56
N ARG A 60 15.70 7.42 13.57
CA ARG A 60 16.76 7.76 14.53
C ARG A 60 17.31 9.17 14.36
N ARG A 61 17.33 9.69 13.13
CA ARG A 61 17.75 11.06 12.80
C ARG A 61 16.64 12.09 13.03
N GLY A 62 15.44 11.69 13.47
CA GLY A 62 14.29 12.58 13.67
C GLY A 62 13.57 13.04 12.39
N HIS A 63 13.92 12.47 11.23
CA HIS A 63 13.36 12.83 9.91
C HIS A 63 12.54 11.67 9.33
N GLY A 64 11.83 10.95 10.21
CA GLY A 64 11.03 9.79 9.84
C GLY A 64 9.91 10.13 8.87
N SER A 65 9.72 9.27 7.87
CA SER A 65 8.60 9.36 6.93
C SER A 65 7.66 8.17 7.14
N ASN A 66 6.36 8.35 6.95
CA ASN A 66 5.44 7.20 6.93
C ASN A 66 5.40 6.60 5.53
N MET A 67 5.48 5.27 5.45
CA MET A 67 5.47 4.55 4.19
C MET A 67 4.37 3.49 4.18
N VAL A 68 3.81 3.20 3.01
CA VAL A 68 2.91 2.06 2.80
C VAL A 68 3.46 1.12 1.72
N LEU A 69 3.50 -0.17 2.01
CA LEU A 69 3.79 -1.22 1.03
C LEU A 69 2.48 -1.85 0.58
N PHE A 70 2.28 -1.91 -0.73
CA PHE A 70 1.20 -2.66 -1.36
C PHE A 70 1.77 -3.97 -1.89
N MET A 71 1.22 -5.09 -1.45
CA MET A 71 1.65 -6.42 -1.88
C MET A 71 0.42 -7.17 -2.39
N ASP A 72 0.45 -7.52 -3.67
CA ASP A 72 -0.62 -8.28 -4.32
C ASP A 72 -0.06 -9.57 -4.92
N ASP A 73 -0.77 -10.66 -4.72
CA ASP A 73 -0.44 -12.01 -5.22
C ASP A 73 0.97 -12.57 -4.93
N ILE A 74 1.76 -11.92 -4.06
CA ILE A 74 3.10 -12.39 -3.67
C ILE A 74 3.09 -13.71 -2.88
N MET A 75 1.91 -14.14 -2.41
CA MET A 75 1.76 -15.33 -1.57
C MET A 75 1.72 -16.64 -2.37
N TYR A 76 1.83 -16.59 -3.71
CA TYR A 76 1.95 -17.80 -4.53
C TYR A 76 3.09 -18.70 -4.00
N ASN A 77 4.22 -18.10 -3.60
CA ASN A 77 5.28 -18.79 -2.89
C ASN A 77 5.11 -18.65 -1.37
N LYS A 78 4.52 -19.67 -0.73
CA LYS A 78 4.30 -19.70 0.74
C LYS A 78 5.57 -19.55 1.59
N SER A 79 6.75 -19.75 1.00
CA SER A 79 8.01 -19.53 1.71
C SER A 79 8.27 -18.05 2.01
N VAL A 80 7.75 -17.12 1.19
CA VAL A 80 7.90 -15.66 1.35
C VAL A 80 7.37 -15.20 2.71
N LEU A 81 6.18 -15.68 3.10
CA LEU A 81 5.56 -15.34 4.40
C LEU A 81 6.35 -15.86 5.61
N LYS A 82 7.24 -16.85 5.40
CA LYS A 82 8.08 -17.43 6.46
C LYS A 82 9.45 -16.76 6.55
N THR A 83 9.80 -15.90 5.60
CA THR A 83 11.07 -15.16 5.61
C THR A 83 11.17 -14.29 6.86
N LYS A 84 12.39 -14.06 7.33
CA LYS A 84 12.63 -13.22 8.51
C LYS A 84 12.19 -11.79 8.27
N VAL A 85 12.38 -11.28 7.06
CA VAL A 85 12.04 -9.90 6.68
C VAL A 85 10.53 -9.66 6.70
N ILE A 86 9.71 -10.56 6.15
CA ILE A 86 8.24 -10.44 6.26
C ILE A 86 7.78 -10.53 7.71
N ARG A 87 8.28 -11.49 8.49
CA ARG A 87 7.91 -11.59 9.91
C ARG A 87 8.28 -10.32 10.67
N GLU A 88 9.46 -9.75 10.40
CA GLU A 88 9.89 -8.48 10.97
C GLU A 88 9.00 -7.31 10.54
N LEU A 89 8.54 -7.29 9.29
CA LEU A 89 7.60 -6.29 8.76
C LEU A 89 6.24 -6.36 9.47
N PHE A 90 5.68 -7.56 9.68
CA PHE A 90 4.42 -7.74 10.40
C PHE A 90 4.55 -7.36 11.89
N LEU A 91 5.63 -7.78 12.54
CA LEU A 91 5.82 -7.56 13.98
C LEU A 91 6.25 -6.14 14.33
N ASN A 92 7.06 -5.50 13.47
CA ASN A 92 7.68 -4.20 13.76
C ASN A 92 7.25 -3.08 12.80
N GLY A 93 6.36 -3.34 11.83
CA GLY A 93 5.93 -2.35 10.83
C GLY A 93 5.39 -1.08 11.47
N ARG A 94 4.50 -1.21 12.47
CA ARG A 94 3.95 -0.07 13.24
C ARG A 94 5.05 0.78 13.89
N HIS A 95 6.03 0.14 14.52
CA HIS A 95 7.13 0.82 15.20
C HIS A 95 8.08 1.52 14.21
N ARG A 96 8.09 1.10 12.94
CA ARG A 96 8.91 1.68 11.87
C ARG A 96 8.13 2.60 10.94
N HIS A 97 6.86 2.86 11.27
CA HIS A 97 5.95 3.64 10.43
C HIS A 97 5.86 3.10 9.00
N VAL A 98 5.88 1.78 8.88
CA VAL A 98 5.70 1.05 7.63
C VAL A 98 4.36 0.32 7.71
N GLY A 99 3.36 0.84 7.00
CA GLY A 99 2.10 0.16 6.77
C GLY A 99 2.24 -0.91 5.69
N LEU A 100 1.52 -2.01 5.84
CA LEU A 100 1.45 -3.08 4.85
C LEU A 100 0.00 -3.31 4.46
N VAL A 101 -0.28 -3.22 3.17
CA VAL A 101 -1.55 -3.62 2.55
C VAL A 101 -1.26 -4.88 1.74
N LEU A 102 -1.65 -6.03 2.29
CA LEU A 102 -1.47 -7.33 1.66
C LEU A 102 -2.81 -7.86 1.14
N ALA A 103 -2.90 -8.13 -0.16
CA ALA A 103 -3.98 -8.89 -0.72
C ALA A 103 -3.65 -10.40 -0.63
N ALA A 104 -4.54 -11.13 0.02
CA ALA A 104 -4.36 -12.54 0.31
C ALA A 104 -5.50 -13.36 -0.30
N GLN A 105 -5.18 -14.34 -1.15
CA GLN A 105 -6.19 -15.24 -1.72
C GLN A 105 -6.77 -16.21 -0.68
N TYR A 106 -5.91 -16.76 0.18
CA TYR A 106 -6.31 -17.76 1.16
C TYR A 106 -5.82 -17.42 2.57
N CYS A 107 -6.77 -17.27 3.49
CA CYS A 107 -6.51 -16.75 4.83
C CYS A 107 -5.63 -17.65 5.71
N MET A 108 -5.54 -18.96 5.40
CA MET A 108 -4.72 -19.90 6.17
C MET A 108 -3.24 -19.92 5.75
N ASP A 109 -2.90 -19.29 4.63
CA ASP A 109 -1.49 -19.13 4.26
C ASP A 109 -0.77 -18.18 5.23
N LEU A 110 -1.53 -17.30 5.91
CA LEU A 110 -1.05 -16.52 7.04
C LEU A 110 -1.00 -17.38 8.30
N GLY A 111 0.21 -17.56 8.84
CA GLY A 111 0.43 -18.22 10.12
C GLY A 111 -0.26 -17.50 11.28
N PRO A 112 -0.60 -18.20 12.39
CA PRO A 112 -1.25 -17.59 13.57
C PRO A 112 -0.52 -16.35 14.10
N GLU A 113 0.82 -16.39 14.10
CA GLU A 113 1.69 -15.29 14.53
C GLU A 113 1.54 -14.02 13.68
N LEU A 114 1.29 -14.15 12.38
CA LEU A 114 1.08 -12.99 11.51
C LEU A 114 -0.34 -12.45 11.71
N ARG A 115 -1.31 -13.35 11.88
CA ARG A 115 -2.73 -13.00 12.04
C ARG A 115 -2.99 -12.16 13.29
N SER A 116 -2.34 -12.48 14.41
CA SER A 116 -2.46 -11.68 15.64
C SER A 116 -1.88 -10.28 15.52
N ASN A 117 -1.06 -10.01 14.50
CA ASN A 117 -0.43 -8.72 14.26
C ASN A 117 -1.17 -7.88 13.21
N LEU A 118 -2.27 -8.36 12.64
CA LEU A 118 -3.07 -7.59 11.70
C LEU A 118 -3.91 -6.53 12.42
N ASP A 119 -3.79 -5.28 12.00
CA ASP A 119 -4.63 -4.17 12.48
C ASP A 119 -6.06 -4.26 11.97
N VAL A 120 -6.18 -4.50 10.66
CA VAL A 120 -7.43 -4.47 9.92
C VAL A 120 -7.47 -5.67 9.00
N VAL A 121 -8.59 -6.36 8.97
CA VAL A 121 -8.86 -7.46 8.04
C VAL A 121 -10.04 -7.08 7.17
N ILE A 122 -9.81 -6.97 5.87
CA ILE A 122 -10.85 -6.69 4.88
C ILE A 122 -11.19 -8.00 4.18
N CYS A 123 -12.42 -8.45 4.35
CA CYS A 123 -12.90 -9.72 3.82
C CYS A 123 -13.93 -9.46 2.71
N CYS A 124 -13.57 -9.86 1.50
CA CYS A 124 -14.47 -9.88 0.35
C CYS A 124 -15.37 -11.12 0.38
N ARG A 125 -16.27 -11.22 -0.59
CA ARG A 125 -17.17 -12.38 -0.75
C ARG A 125 -16.39 -13.70 -0.82
N GLU A 126 -16.85 -14.70 -0.07
CA GLU A 126 -16.35 -16.07 -0.08
C GLU A 126 -17.53 -17.03 -0.19
N SER A 127 -17.55 -17.87 -1.22
CA SER A 127 -18.63 -18.81 -1.51
C SER A 127 -18.38 -20.20 -0.93
N ILE A 128 -17.11 -20.57 -0.72
CA ILE A 128 -16.73 -21.90 -0.25
C ILE A 128 -16.98 -22.01 1.25
N LYS A 129 -17.97 -22.81 1.64
CA LYS A 129 -18.36 -23.01 3.05
C LYS A 129 -17.16 -23.34 3.97
N SER A 130 -16.27 -24.23 3.53
CA SER A 130 -15.07 -24.58 4.31
C SER A 130 -14.15 -23.39 4.58
N ASN A 131 -14.03 -22.45 3.64
CA ASN A 131 -13.24 -21.24 3.81
C ASN A 131 -13.95 -20.24 4.73
N ARG A 132 -15.27 -20.11 4.61
CA ARG A 132 -16.08 -19.30 5.54
C ARG A 132 -15.94 -19.79 6.98
N GLU A 133 -15.97 -21.10 7.22
CA GLU A 133 -15.77 -21.67 8.55
C GLU A 133 -14.37 -21.35 9.11
N LYS A 134 -13.33 -21.35 8.27
CA LYS A 134 -11.97 -20.95 8.67
C LYS A 134 -11.91 -19.46 8.98
N LEU A 135 -12.53 -18.60 8.17
CA LEU A 135 -12.60 -17.15 8.41
C LEU A 135 -13.29 -16.86 9.75
N TYR A 136 -14.43 -17.51 9.99
CA TYR A 136 -15.15 -17.42 11.26
C TYR A 136 -14.27 -17.81 12.46
N LYS A 137 -13.66 -19.00 12.42
CA LYS A 137 -12.84 -19.51 13.53
C LYS A 137 -11.58 -18.69 13.82
N ASN A 138 -11.00 -18.05 12.79
CA ASN A 138 -9.68 -17.44 12.91
C ASN A 138 -9.70 -15.90 13.02
N PHE A 139 -10.75 -15.24 12.52
CA PHE A 139 -10.84 -13.77 12.49
C PHE A 139 -12.16 -13.27 13.08
N PHE A 140 -13.28 -13.90 12.71
CA PHE A 140 -14.62 -13.42 13.05
C PHE A 140 -15.25 -14.19 14.21
N GLY A 141 -14.44 -14.66 15.16
CA GLY A 141 -14.90 -15.38 16.35
C GLY A 141 -15.70 -14.53 17.35
N LEU A 142 -15.85 -13.23 17.07
CA LEU A 142 -16.71 -12.32 17.80
C LEU A 142 -18.21 -12.59 17.57
N PHE A 143 -18.58 -13.17 16.41
CA PHE A 143 -19.96 -13.61 16.19
C PHE A 143 -20.27 -14.82 17.08
N GLY A 144 -21.49 -14.86 17.63
CA GLY A 144 -21.90 -15.95 18.53
C GLY A 144 -22.07 -17.28 17.81
N THR A 145 -22.47 -17.25 16.53
CA THR A 145 -22.68 -18.44 15.70
C THR A 145 -22.13 -18.27 14.29
N TYR A 146 -21.79 -19.39 13.65
CA TYR A 146 -21.36 -19.39 12.25
C TYR A 146 -22.48 -18.90 11.32
N GLU A 147 -23.73 -19.21 11.63
CA GLU A 147 -24.90 -18.84 10.84
C GLU A 147 -25.14 -17.32 10.83
N GLU A 148 -24.87 -16.63 11.94
CA GLU A 148 -24.90 -15.17 12.01
C GLU A 148 -23.78 -14.53 11.18
N PHE A 149 -22.56 -15.06 11.29
CA PHE A 149 -21.44 -14.62 10.48
C PHE A 149 -21.73 -14.80 8.98
N SER A 150 -22.20 -15.99 8.59
CA SER A 150 -22.52 -16.31 7.19
C SER A 150 -23.59 -15.36 6.64
N ARG A 151 -24.68 -15.14 7.38
CA ARG A 151 -25.74 -14.20 6.97
C ARG A 151 -25.22 -12.77 6.84
N THR A 152 -24.41 -12.32 7.80
CA THR A 152 -23.83 -10.97 7.76
C THR A 152 -22.91 -10.80 6.56
N MET A 153 -22.01 -11.76 6.33
CA MET A 153 -21.11 -11.74 5.19
C MET A 153 -21.87 -11.72 3.85
N ASP A 154 -22.95 -12.49 3.70
CA ASP A 154 -23.76 -12.44 2.47
C ASP A 154 -24.42 -11.07 2.27
N ALA A 155 -24.89 -10.44 3.35
CA ALA A 155 -25.52 -9.13 3.31
C ALA A 155 -24.53 -7.98 3.03
N THR A 156 -23.27 -8.10 3.48
CA THR A 156 -22.27 -7.02 3.42
C THR A 156 -21.14 -7.27 2.42
N THR A 157 -21.25 -8.31 1.58
CA THR A 157 -20.28 -8.58 0.50
C THR A 157 -20.92 -8.59 -0.89
N SER A 158 -22.04 -7.88 -1.01
CA SER A 158 -22.74 -7.64 -2.27
C SER A 158 -22.34 -6.28 -2.83
N ASN A 159 -22.31 -6.12 -4.16
CA ASN A 159 -22.15 -4.79 -4.80
C ASN A 159 -20.91 -3.97 -4.34
N TYR A 160 -19.72 -4.54 -4.48
CA TYR A 160 -18.43 -3.92 -4.10
C TYR A 160 -18.29 -3.63 -2.59
N GLU A 161 -19.12 -4.26 -1.76
CA GLU A 161 -19.01 -4.19 -0.31
C GLU A 161 -18.07 -5.29 0.21
N CYS A 162 -17.41 -4.99 1.33
CA CYS A 162 -16.57 -5.92 2.06
C CYS A 162 -16.79 -5.78 3.56
N LEU A 163 -16.59 -6.89 4.27
CA LEU A 163 -16.63 -6.91 5.73
C LEU A 163 -15.27 -6.47 6.27
N VAL A 164 -15.24 -5.54 7.20
CA VAL A 164 -14.02 -4.97 7.80
C VAL A 164 -13.99 -5.31 9.28
N LEU A 165 -12.95 -6.02 9.70
CA LEU A 165 -12.64 -6.25 11.10
C LEU A 165 -11.49 -5.35 11.52
N ILE A 166 -11.66 -4.68 12.65
CA ILE A 166 -10.65 -3.81 13.27
C ILE A 166 -10.22 -4.45 14.59
N ASN A 167 -8.95 -4.85 14.68
CA ASN A 167 -8.38 -5.53 15.85
C ASN A 167 -7.73 -4.58 16.87
N ASN A 168 -7.50 -3.32 16.52
CA ASN A 168 -6.84 -2.34 17.38
C ASN A 168 -7.81 -1.69 18.40
N VAL A 169 -9.07 -2.12 18.45
CA VAL A 169 -10.08 -1.65 19.40
C VAL A 169 -10.04 -2.51 20.66
N ALA A 170 -9.88 -1.89 21.83
CA ALA A 170 -9.93 -2.57 23.13
C ALA A 170 -11.37 -2.90 23.56
N SER A 171 -12.11 -3.62 22.71
CA SER A 171 -13.50 -4.03 22.97
C SER A 171 -13.80 -5.37 22.31
N ASN A 172 -14.66 -6.17 22.95
CA ASN A 172 -15.20 -7.41 22.38
C ASN A 172 -16.60 -7.20 21.79
N ASP A 173 -17.06 -5.94 21.72
CA ASP A 173 -18.34 -5.59 21.14
C ASP A 173 -18.26 -5.63 19.61
N ILE A 174 -19.06 -6.51 19.00
CA ILE A 174 -19.15 -6.67 17.54
C ILE A 174 -19.35 -5.32 16.85
N SER A 175 -20.20 -4.44 17.41
CA SER A 175 -20.55 -3.15 16.80
C SER A 175 -19.38 -2.16 16.74
N LYS A 176 -18.32 -2.39 17.52
CA LYS A 176 -17.12 -1.55 17.56
C LYS A 176 -15.95 -2.14 16.79
N CYS A 177 -15.99 -3.44 16.49
CA CYS A 177 -14.89 -4.14 15.84
C CYS A 177 -15.23 -4.52 14.39
N ILE A 178 -16.51 -4.67 14.04
CA ILE A 178 -16.95 -5.13 12.72
C ILE A 178 -17.75 -4.04 12.02
N PHE A 179 -17.30 -3.71 10.83
CA PHE A 179 -17.92 -2.73 9.94
C PHE A 179 -18.08 -3.34 8.55
N TRP A 180 -18.80 -2.64 7.68
CA TRP A 180 -18.77 -2.92 6.25
C TRP A 180 -18.26 -1.69 5.52
N TYR A 181 -17.55 -1.91 4.42
CA TYR A 181 -17.00 -0.85 3.59
C TYR A 181 -17.42 -1.09 2.15
N LYS A 182 -17.78 -0.02 1.45
CA LYS A 182 -18.13 -0.06 0.03
C LYS A 182 -17.06 0.65 -0.77
N ALA A 183 -16.38 -0.08 -1.65
CA ALA A 183 -15.39 0.51 -2.53
C ALA A 183 -16.06 1.42 -3.56
N ASP A 184 -15.45 2.57 -3.84
CA ASP A 184 -15.88 3.44 -4.92
C ASP A 184 -15.22 3.00 -6.24
N PRO A 185 -15.98 2.57 -7.27
CA PRO A 185 -15.39 2.24 -8.56
C PRO A 185 -14.85 3.48 -9.29
N ASN A 186 -15.34 4.68 -8.95
CA ASN A 186 -15.04 5.93 -9.64
C ASN A 186 -14.01 6.78 -8.89
N VAL A 187 -12.97 6.14 -8.36
CA VAL A 187 -11.87 6.84 -7.69
C VAL A 187 -11.18 7.79 -8.69
N PRO A 188 -10.99 9.08 -8.36
CA PRO A 188 -10.35 10.06 -9.24
C PRO A 188 -8.87 9.72 -9.46
N GLN A 189 -8.22 10.38 -10.42
CA GLN A 189 -6.77 10.27 -10.58
C GLN A 189 -6.07 10.94 -9.38
N PHE A 190 -5.05 10.28 -8.84
CA PHE A 190 -4.29 10.78 -7.71
C PHE A 190 -2.87 10.22 -7.75
N ARG A 191 -1.97 10.85 -7.00
CA ARG A 191 -0.59 10.38 -6.78
C ARG A 191 -0.38 10.22 -5.29
N ILE A 192 -0.06 9.01 -4.84
CA ILE A 192 0.22 8.77 -3.43
C ILE A 192 1.66 9.20 -3.09
N GLY A 193 1.90 9.57 -1.84
CA GLY A 193 3.20 10.05 -1.39
C GLY A 193 3.46 11.51 -1.73
N CYS A 194 4.60 12.03 -1.28
CA CYS A 194 4.95 13.43 -1.44
C CYS A 194 5.66 13.73 -2.76
N ASP A 195 5.46 14.95 -3.27
CA ASP A 195 5.95 15.40 -4.58
C ASP A 195 7.46 15.27 -4.77
N ARG A 196 8.24 15.31 -3.68
CA ARG A 196 9.70 15.15 -3.74
C ARG A 196 10.09 13.82 -4.37
N PHE A 197 9.37 12.73 -4.06
CA PHE A 197 9.67 11.41 -4.61
C PHE A 197 9.27 11.32 -6.07
N TRP A 198 8.17 11.96 -6.46
CA TRP A 198 7.77 12.08 -7.86
C TRP A 198 8.75 12.90 -8.70
N ARG A 199 9.35 13.95 -8.11
CA ARG A 199 10.43 14.71 -8.77
C ARG A 199 11.69 13.86 -8.93
N LEU A 200 12.07 13.14 -7.87
CA LEU A 200 13.22 12.23 -7.87
C LEU A 200 13.06 11.14 -8.94
N HIS A 201 11.89 10.51 -8.97
CA HIS A 201 11.54 9.53 -9.98
C HIS A 201 11.76 10.06 -11.40
N ARG A 202 11.25 11.27 -11.69
CA ARG A 202 11.45 11.90 -13.00
C ARG A 202 12.90 12.25 -13.30
N SER A 203 13.72 12.64 -12.31
CA SER A 203 15.11 12.98 -12.59
C SER A 203 15.95 11.76 -12.94
N TYR A 204 15.70 10.61 -12.30
CA TYR A 204 16.51 9.40 -12.51
C TYR A 204 15.99 8.49 -13.63
N MET A 205 14.68 8.50 -13.93
CA MET A 205 14.10 7.59 -14.94
C MET A 205 14.07 8.19 -16.35
N VAL A 206 14.21 9.52 -16.48
CA VAL A 206 14.32 10.19 -17.80
C VAL A 206 15.68 9.93 -18.46
N GLU A 207 16.69 9.46 -17.72
CA GLU A 207 17.99 9.11 -18.30
C GLU A 207 17.97 7.77 -19.07
N GLU A 208 16.98 6.88 -18.84
CA GLU A 208 16.94 5.55 -19.48
C GLU A 208 15.74 5.32 -20.45
N GLY A 209 14.74 6.22 -20.52
CA GLY A 209 13.63 6.05 -21.46
C GLY A 209 12.72 7.27 -21.61
N GLU A 210 12.69 7.81 -22.83
CA GLU A 210 11.61 8.65 -23.38
C GLU A 210 11.23 9.94 -22.62
N ALA A 211 12.03 10.98 -22.85
CA ALA A 211 11.58 12.36 -22.74
C ALA A 211 10.54 12.70 -23.83
N ALA A 212 9.25 12.33 -23.65
CA ALA A 212 8.23 12.66 -24.66
C ALA A 212 6.88 13.21 -24.15
N GLU A 213 6.41 12.97 -22.93
CA GLU A 213 5.02 13.32 -22.56
C GLU A 213 4.83 14.40 -21.48
N CYS A 214 5.87 15.18 -21.14
CA CYS A 214 5.74 16.26 -20.15
C CYS A 214 5.43 17.66 -20.76
N ASN A 215 5.29 17.77 -22.09
CA ASN A 215 5.10 19.07 -22.75
C ASN A 215 3.63 19.41 -23.08
N THR A 216 2.71 18.44 -23.11
CA THR A 216 1.33 18.67 -23.57
C THR A 216 0.41 19.35 -22.56
N ILE A 217 0.79 19.44 -21.28
CA ILE A 217 -0.01 20.14 -20.26
C ILE A 217 0.41 21.62 -20.13
N ARG A 218 1.54 22.04 -20.72
CA ARG A 218 2.07 23.41 -20.56
C ARG A 218 1.61 24.39 -21.65
N GLU A 219 1.00 23.95 -22.73
CA GLU A 219 0.65 24.82 -23.88
C GLU A 219 -0.73 25.50 -23.80
N THR A 220 -1.50 25.35 -22.71
CA THR A 220 -2.75 26.11 -22.51
C THR A 220 -2.59 27.38 -21.66
N GLY A 221 -1.35 27.79 -21.37
CA GLY A 221 -1.03 29.07 -20.72
C GLY A 221 -0.52 30.10 -21.72
N GLN A 222 -1.33 31.11 -21.99
CA GLN A 222 -1.09 32.27 -22.86
C GLN A 222 0.37 32.75 -22.97
N THR A 223 0.81 32.83 -24.22
CA THR A 223 1.99 33.56 -24.71
C THR A 223 1.79 35.07 -24.53
N ILE A 224 2.66 35.73 -23.75
CA ILE A 224 3.04 37.14 -23.96
C ILE A 224 4.54 37.25 -23.72
N GLY A 225 5.23 37.85 -24.70
CA GLY A 225 6.67 37.72 -24.96
C GLY A 225 7.63 38.44 -24.01
N GLY A 226 8.92 38.15 -24.22
CA GLY A 226 10.02 38.94 -23.67
C GLY A 226 11.29 38.15 -23.46
N ALA A 227 12.19 38.17 -24.46
CA ALA A 227 13.49 37.52 -24.42
C ALA A 227 14.43 38.10 -23.34
N ALA A 228 15.18 37.24 -22.66
CA ALA A 228 16.52 37.56 -22.13
C ALA A 228 17.30 36.27 -21.84
N GLN A 229 18.38 36.05 -22.59
CA GLN A 229 19.50 35.20 -22.20
C GLN A 229 20.25 35.88 -21.06
N THR A 230 20.63 35.16 -20.01
CA THR A 230 21.89 35.44 -19.28
C THR A 230 22.45 34.17 -18.64
N VAL A 231 23.78 34.15 -18.58
CA VAL A 231 24.70 33.03 -18.40
C VAL A 231 25.14 32.91 -16.93
N ALA A 232 25.48 31.67 -16.53
CA ALA A 232 26.35 31.24 -15.41
C ALA A 232 25.88 31.49 -13.95
N GLU A 233 25.88 30.42 -13.14
CA GLU A 233 26.99 30.10 -12.22
C GLU A 233 26.73 28.75 -11.52
N VAL A 234 27.76 27.89 -11.50
CA VAL A 234 27.79 26.62 -10.77
C VAL A 234 28.37 26.91 -9.38
N SER A 235 27.53 26.97 -8.36
CA SER A 235 27.98 26.90 -6.96
C SER A 235 27.96 25.45 -6.51
N LYS A 236 29.16 24.89 -6.34
CA LYS A 236 29.42 23.71 -5.50
C LYS A 236 28.96 24.03 -4.08
N ASP A 237 28.08 23.21 -3.53
CA ASP A 237 27.95 22.91 -2.10
C ASP A 237 26.78 21.92 -1.94
N ASP A 238 27.07 20.62 -2.10
CA ASP A 238 26.19 19.52 -1.67
C ASP A 238 27.02 18.21 -1.55
N GLU A 239 28.22 18.31 -0.98
CA GLU A 239 28.93 17.16 -0.43
C GLU A 239 28.72 17.15 1.09
N ASP A 240 27.59 16.61 1.54
CA ASP A 240 27.45 16.05 2.90
C ASP A 240 26.09 15.34 3.10
N LEU A 241 25.86 14.24 2.37
CA LEU A 241 24.73 13.35 2.67
C LEU A 241 25.07 11.87 2.39
N PHE A 242 25.71 11.20 3.36
CA PHE A 242 25.61 9.75 3.56
C PHE A 242 25.29 9.42 5.04
#